data_AF-A0AAD4L9K1-F1
#
_entry.id   AF-A0AAD4L9K1-F1
#
_cell.length_a   1.000
_cell.length_b   1.000
_cell.length_c   1.000
_cell.angle_alpha   90.00
_cell.angle_beta   90.00
_cell.angle_gamma   90.00
#
_symmetry.space_group_name_H-M   'P 1'
#
loop_
_entity.id
_entity.type
_entity.pdbx_description
1 polymer ?
#
loop_
_entity_poly.entity_id
_entity_poly.type
_entity_poly.pdbx_seq_one_letter_code
_entity_poly.pdbx_strand_id
1 'polypeptide(L)' 'DDGWIRGDKGELLMWIPRVHRANLHRPRNIWVAGEHETRLNLSHFVHGRSWTSCIDPEEIEPLQ' A
#
# COMPACT_ATOMS: atom_id res chain seq x y z
N ASP A 1 1.11 15.07 8.90
CA ASP A 1 0.77 13.83 8.21
C ASP A 1 1.84 13.53 7.16
N ASP A 2 2.89 12.83 7.57
CA ASP A 2 4.12 12.61 6.78
C ASP A 2 3.95 11.61 5.62
N GLY A 3 2.78 10.97 5.56
CA GLY A 3 2.41 10.01 4.53
C GLY A 3 2.68 8.56 4.92
N TRP A 4 3.09 8.29 6.16
CA TRP A 4 3.25 6.93 6.65
C TRP A 4 1.93 6.34 7.14
N ILE A 5 1.58 5.17 6.60
CA ILE A 5 0.63 4.25 7.22
C ILE A 5 1.35 3.60 8.39
N ARG A 6 0.72 3.68 9.56
CA ARG A 6 1.24 3.13 10.81
C ARG A 6 0.35 2.03 11.33
N GLY A 7 0.97 1.05 11.97
CA GLY A 7 0.24 0.06 12.75
C GLY A 7 -0.15 0.57 14.13
N ASP A 8 -0.83 -0.26 14.89
CA ASP A 8 -1.49 0.14 16.15
C ASP A 8 -0.51 0.60 17.23
N LYS A 9 0.77 0.21 17.14
CA LYS A 9 1.83 0.64 18.07
C LYS A 9 2.70 1.77 17.48
N GLY A 10 2.32 2.33 16.34
CA GLY A 10 3.04 3.42 15.67
C GLY A 10 4.17 2.98 14.74
N GLU A 11 4.33 1.67 14.50
CA GLU A 11 5.29 1.11 13.55
C GLU A 11 5.04 1.64 12.13
N LEU A 12 6.11 1.92 11.39
CA LEU A 12 6.01 2.36 9.99
C LEU A 12 5.77 1.16 9.09
N LEU A 13 4.59 1.07 8.49
CA LEU A 13 4.22 -0.04 7.61
C LEU A 13 4.52 0.27 6.15
N MET A 14 4.09 1.44 5.68
CA MET A 14 4.21 1.84 4.27
C MET A 14 4.18 3.36 4.14
N TRP A 15 4.99 3.91 3.25
CA TRP A 15 4.95 5.32 2.89
C TRP A 15 4.15 5.55 1.62
N ILE A 16 3.26 6.55 1.63
CA ILE A 16 2.39 6.89 0.51
C ILE A 16 2.91 8.16 -0.19
N PRO A 17 3.17 8.11 -1.51
CA PRO A 17 3.52 9.29 -2.30
C PRO A 17 2.43 10.36 -2.24
N ARG A 18 2.82 11.64 -2.23
CA ARG A 18 1.89 12.78 -2.06
C ARG A 18 0.71 12.75 -3.03
N VAL A 19 0.96 12.39 -4.29
CA VAL A 19 -0.06 12.32 -5.36
C VAL A 19 -1.22 11.36 -5.03
N HIS A 20 -0.95 10.30 -4.28
CA HIS A 20 -1.95 9.29 -3.96
C HIS A 20 -2.71 9.56 -2.65
N ARG A 21 -2.24 10.48 -1.80
CA ARG A 21 -2.76 10.64 -0.43
C ARG A 21 -4.20 11.12 -0.37
N ALA A 22 -4.59 12.01 -1.30
CA ALA A 22 -5.91 12.63 -1.30
C ALA A 22 -7.03 11.61 -1.55
N ASN A 23 -6.79 10.66 -2.46
CA ASN A 23 -7.78 9.67 -2.89
C ASN A 23 -7.42 8.24 -2.46
N LEU A 24 -6.59 8.09 -1.41
CA LEU A 24 -6.20 6.77 -0.94
C LEU A 24 -7.36 6.08 -0.23
N HIS A 25 -7.75 4.90 -0.73
CA HIS A 25 -8.72 4.05 -0.06
C HIS A 25 -8.06 3.35 1.13
N ARG A 26 -8.13 3.99 2.30
CA ARG A 26 -7.63 3.41 3.55
C ARG A 26 -8.52 2.23 3.97
N PRO A 27 -7.99 1.19 4.64
CA PRO A 27 -8.79 0.07 5.13
C PRO A 27 -9.98 0.46 6.01
N ARG A 28 -9.92 1.64 6.64
CA ARG A 28 -10.97 2.20 7.50
C ARG A 28 -12.03 3.02 6.76
N ASN A 29 -11.82 3.31 5.47
CA ASN A 29 -12.75 4.10 4.66
C ASN A 29 -13.67 3.15 3.90
N ILE A 30 -14.98 3.43 3.93
CA ILE A 30 -15.98 2.65 3.17
C ILE A 30 -15.99 3.07 1.69
N TRP A 31 -15.66 4.34 1.42
CA TRP A 31 -15.60 4.88 0.06
C TRP A 31 -14.75 6.16 0.01
N VAL A 32 -14.16 6.44 -1.14
CA VAL A 32 -13.43 7.68 -1.45
C VAL A 32 -14.14 8.37 -2.62
N ALA A 33 -14.62 9.58 -2.40
CA ALA A 33 -15.26 10.39 -3.44
C ALA A 33 -14.19 11.09 -4.30
N GLY A 34 -14.00 10.64 -5.55
CA GLY A 34 -13.08 11.27 -6.49
C GLY A 34 -12.95 10.47 -7.79
N GLU A 35 -12.54 11.13 -8.89
CA GLU A 35 -12.42 10.46 -10.21
C GLU A 35 -11.36 9.35 -10.24
N HIS A 36 -10.27 9.49 -9.48
CA HIS A 36 -9.13 8.57 -9.52
C HIS A 36 -8.77 8.14 -8.10
N GLU A 37 -9.48 7.11 -7.60
CA GLU A 37 -9.15 6.46 -6.34
C GLU A 37 -7.81 5.71 -6.43
N THR A 38 -7.03 5.76 -5.37
CA THR A 38 -5.85 4.90 -5.22
C THR A 38 -6.20 3.78 -4.26
N ARG A 39 -6.22 2.54 -4.76
CA ARG A 39 -6.45 1.34 -3.95
C ARG A 39 -5.14 0.59 -3.74
N LEU A 40 -4.90 0.19 -2.50
CA LEU A 40 -3.81 -0.73 -2.19
C LEU A 40 -4.28 -2.15 -2.52
N ASN A 41 -3.65 -2.78 -3.51
CA ASN A 41 -3.84 -4.21 -3.73
C ASN A 41 -2.97 -4.97 -2.73
N LEU A 42 -3.60 -5.57 -1.73
CA LEU A 42 -2.93 -6.35 -0.68
C LEU A 42 -3.12 -7.86 -0.88
N SER A 43 -3.62 -8.30 -2.04
CA SER A 43 -3.95 -9.71 -2.31
C SER A 43 -2.74 -10.64 -2.23
N HIS A 44 -1.54 -10.10 -2.51
CA HIS A 44 -0.26 -10.82 -2.45
C HIS A 44 0.58 -10.41 -1.24
N PHE A 45 -0.01 -9.67 -0.28
CA PHE A 45 0.73 -9.17 0.86
C PHE A 45 1.06 -10.33 1.82
N VAL A 46 2.34 -10.70 1.89
CA VAL A 46 2.78 -11.80 2.73
C VAL A 46 2.96 -11.32 4.17
N HIS A 47 2.41 -12.06 5.13
CA HIS A 47 2.42 -11.69 6.55
C HIS A 47 3.34 -12.59 7.39
N GLY A 48 3.88 -12.05 8.48
CA GLY A 48 4.71 -12.81 9.42
C GLY A 48 6.16 -13.01 8.92
N ARG A 49 6.70 -14.23 9.08
CA ARG A 49 8.10 -14.53 8.75
C ARG A 49 8.39 -14.61 7.25
N SER A 50 7.35 -14.70 6.42
CA SER A 50 7.47 -14.86 4.98
C SER A 50 7.44 -13.53 4.22
N TRP A 51 7.60 -12.39 4.90
CA TRP A 51 7.62 -11.06 4.26
C TRP A 51 8.71 -10.90 3.19
N THR A 52 9.80 -11.67 3.28
CA THR A 52 10.85 -11.70 2.25
C THR A 52 10.41 -12.35 0.95
N SER A 53 9.27 -13.05 0.95
CA SER A 53 8.68 -13.70 -0.23
C SER A 53 7.68 -12.81 -0.97
N CYS A 54 7.47 -11.55 -0.52
CA CYS A 54 6.55 -10.61 -1.18
C CYS A 54 7.00 -10.16 -2.58
N ILE A 55 8.27 -10.40 -2.92
CA ILE A 55 8.81 -10.02 -4.23
C ILE A 55 8.70 -11.24 -5.12
N ASP A 56 7.74 -11.23 -6.04
CA ASP A 56 7.76 -12.14 -7.17
C ASP A 56 8.76 -11.60 -8.20
N PRO A 57 9.89 -12.29 -8.46
CA PRO A 57 10.86 -11.85 -9.45
C PRO A 57 10.27 -11.77 -10.86
N GLU A 58 9.21 -12.52 -11.15
CA GLU A 58 8.57 -12.57 -12.47
C GLU A 58 7.60 -11.40 -12.70
N GLU A 59 7.11 -10.73 -11.64
CA GLU A 59 6.27 -9.52 -11.77
C GLU A 59 7.08 -8.24 -12.01
N ILE A 60 8.41 -8.27 -11.80
CA ILE A 60 9.28 -7.08 -11.89
C ILE A 60 9.91 -6.91 -13.30
N GLU A 61 9.81 -7.89 -14.20
CA GLU A 61 10.15 -7.73 -15.63
C GLU A 61 8.93 -7.96 -16.53
N PRO A 62 8.69 -7.11 -17.55
CA PRO A 62 9.74 -6.60 -18.43
C PRO A 62 9.67 -5.08 -18.64
N LEU A 63 10.65 -4.35 -18.09
CA LEU A 63 11.07 -3.05 -18.62
C LEU A 63 12.50 -3.21 -19.18
N GLN A 64 12.62 -4.03 -20.23
CA GLN A 64 13.70 -3.97 -21.21
C GLN A 64 13.18 -3.26 -22.45
#